data_AF-A0A9D8P0Q0-F1
#
_entry.id   AF-A0A9D8P0Q0-F1
#
_cell.length_a   1.000
_cell.length_b   1.000
_cell.length_c   1.000
_cell.angle_alpha   90.00
_cell.angle_beta   90.00
_cell.angle_gamma   90.00
#
_symmetry.space_group_name_H-M   'P 1'
#
loop_
_entity.id
_entity.type
_entity.pdbx_description
1 polymer ?
#
loop_
_entity_poly.entity_id
_entity_poly.type
_entity_poly.pdbx_seq_one_letter_code
_entity_poly.pdbx_strand_id
1 'polypeptide(L)' 'MKYAFIQEHEAVFSVSRMCRVFDVSRSGFYDWLSRPESARKQADRQLTEDIKQVFE' A
#
# COMPACT_ATOMS: atom_id res chain seq x y z
N MET A 1 -3.44 -4.23 3.35
CA MET A 1 -3.25 -5.01 2.10
C MET A 1 -1.79 -5.44 1.97
N LYS A 2 -1.50 -6.65 1.45
CA LYS A 2 -0.13 -7.20 1.34
C LYS A 2 0.87 -6.26 0.63
N TYR A 3 0.49 -5.69 -0.51
CA TYR A 3 1.37 -4.77 -1.24
C TYR A 3 1.63 -3.44 -0.52
N ALA A 4 0.67 -2.93 0.26
CA ALA A 4 0.87 -1.74 1.08
C ALA A 4 1.91 -1.98 2.18
N PHE A 5 1.89 -3.15 2.82
CA PHE A 5 2.91 -3.55 3.78
C PHE A 5 4.29 -3.67 3.13
N ILE A 6 4.36 -4.27 1.92
CA ILE A 6 5.61 -4.36 1.17
C ILE A 6 6.16 -2.96 0.85
N GLN A 7 5.30 -2.03 0.41
CA GLN A 7 5.67 -0.64 0.11
C GLN A 7 6.19 0.09 1.36
N GLU A 8 5.53 -0.06 2.50
CA GLU A 8 5.92 0.60 3.75
C GLU A 8 7.29 0.14 4.27
N HIS A 9 7.68 -1.10 3.96
CA HIS A 9 8.88 -1.73 4.47
C HIS A 9 9.97 -2.00 3.42
N GLU A 10 9.82 -1.53 2.18
CA GLU A 10 10.78 -1.77 1.10
C GLU A 10 12.16 -1.15 1.32
N ALA A 11 12.23 -0.12 2.18
CA ALA A 11 13.49 0.50 2.59
C ALA A 11 14.33 -0.37 3.53
N VAL A 12 13.70 -1.31 4.25
CA VAL A 12 14.34 -2.16 5.27
C VAL A 12 14.50 -3.61 4.79
N PHE A 13 13.52 -4.12 4.04
CA PHE A 13 13.52 -5.49 3.54
C PHE A 13 13.42 -5.56 2.02
N SER A 14 14.01 -6.60 1.42
CA SER A 14 13.93 -6.76 -0.02
C SER A 14 12.51 -7.11 -0.46
N VAL A 15 11.98 -6.35 -1.42
CA VAL A 15 10.68 -6.59 -2.07
C VAL A 15 10.57 -8.04 -2.54
N SER A 16 11.60 -8.58 -3.18
CA SER A 16 11.63 -9.98 -3.64
C SER A 16 11.42 -11.00 -2.52
N ARG A 17 11.98 -10.77 -1.32
CA ARG A 17 11.82 -11.67 -0.17
C ARG A 17 10.41 -11.54 0.40
N MET A 18 9.91 -10.32 0.55
CA MET A 18 8.55 -10.09 1.05
C MET A 18 7.49 -10.65 0.09
N CYS A 19 7.67 -10.51 -1.23
CA CYS A 19 6.78 -11.12 -2.22
C CYS A 19 6.69 -12.65 -2.06
N ARG A 20 7.81 -13.33 -1.77
CA ARG A 20 7.82 -14.77 -1.48
C ARG A 20 7.10 -15.10 -0.17
N VAL A 21 7.33 -14.34 0.89
CA VAL A 21 6.68 -14.53 2.21
C VAL A 21 5.17 -14.38 2.12
N PHE A 22 4.71 -13.38 1.37
CA PHE A 22 3.28 -13.10 1.23
C PHE A 22 2.58 -13.91 0.12
N ASP A 23 3.32 -14.76 -0.58
CA ASP A 23 2.88 -15.53 -1.74
C ASP A 23 2.20 -14.65 -2.79
N VAL A 24 2.92 -13.61 -3.23
CA VAL A 24 2.49 -12.67 -4.27
C VAL A 24 3.56 -12.49 -5.33
N SER A 25 3.13 -12.18 -6.56
CA SER A 25 4.06 -11.89 -7.64
C SER A 25 4.73 -10.53 -7.46
N ARG A 26 6.02 -10.46 -7.78
CA ARG A 26 6.78 -9.19 -7.79
C ARG A 26 6.32 -8.26 -8.92
N SER A 27 5.95 -8.80 -10.09
CA SER A 27 5.34 -8.00 -11.16
C SER A 27 4.03 -7.37 -10.70
N GLY A 28 3.16 -8.14 -10.04
CA GLY A 28 1.91 -7.64 -9.48
C GLY A 28 2.10 -6.54 -8.42
N PHE A 29 3.22 -6.55 -7.67
CA PHE A 29 3.57 -5.45 -6.77
C PHE A 29 3.88 -4.16 -7.54
N TYR A 30 4.75 -4.21 -8.56
CA TYR A 30 5.08 -3.03 -9.36
C TYR A 30 3.91 -2.54 -10.22
N ASP A 31 3.08 -3.47 -10.72
CA ASP A 31 1.82 -3.14 -11.40
C ASP A 31 0.82 -2.49 -10.43
N TRP A 32 0.82 -2.89 -9.16
CA TRP A 32 -0.01 -2.26 -8.13
C TRP A 32 0.53 -0.86 -7.77
N LEU A 33 1.85 -0.68 -7.75
CA LEU A 33 2.49 0.59 -7.46
C LEU A 33 2.26 1.64 -8.56
N SER A 34 2.23 1.20 -9.83
CA SER A 34 1.97 2.08 -10.98
C SER A 34 0.49 2.40 -11.18
N ARG A 35 -0.42 1.69 -10.51
CA ARG A 35 -1.86 1.96 -10.64
C ARG A 35 -2.19 3.32 -10.03
N PRO A 36 -2.96 4.16 -10.73
CA PRO A 36 -3.54 5.35 -10.13
C PRO A 36 -4.39 4.94 -8.92
N GLU A 37 -4.40 5.78 -7.90
CA GLU A 37 -5.18 5.50 -6.70
C GLU A 37 -6.64 5.29 -7.06
N SER A 38 -7.16 4.12 -6.72
CA SER A 38 -8.59 3.84 -6.90
C SER A 38 -9.42 4.90 -6.18
N ALA A 39 -10.59 5.24 -6.72
CA ALA A 39 -11.53 6.17 -6.10
C ALA A 39 -11.82 5.83 -4.63
N ARG A 40 -11.84 4.54 -4.26
CA ARG A 40 -11.99 4.09 -2.88
C ARG A 40 -10.82 4.47 -1.98
N LYS A 41 -9.58 4.33 -2.45
CA LYS A 41 -8.38 4.71 -1.68
C LYS A 41 -8.28 6.23 -1.49
N GLN A 42 -8.74 7.00 -2.48
CA GLN A 42 -8.88 8.45 -2.35
C GLN A 42 -9.93 8.83 -1.30
N ALA A 43 -11.09 8.17 -1.34
CA ALA A 43 -12.14 8.35 -0.33
C ALA A 43 -11.67 7.96 1.08
N ASP A 44 -10.95 6.84 1.22
CA ASP A 44 -10.39 6.40 2.50
C ASP A 44 -9.34 7.38 3.04
N ARG A 45 -8.50 7.98 2.18
CA ARG A 45 -7.56 9.05 2.57
C ARG A 45 -8.33 10.26 3.07
N GLN A 46 -9.31 10.73 2.31
CA GLN A 46 -10.13 11.88 2.71
C GLN A 46 -10.81 11.63 4.05
N LEU A 47 -11.43 10.47 4.21
CA LEU A 47 -12.08 10.07 5.46
C LEU A 47 -11.08 10.02 6.63
N THR A 48 -9.85 9.54 6.39
CA THR A 48 -8.81 9.51 7.42
C THR A 48 -8.39 10.92 7.84
N GLU A 49 -8.25 11.85 6.89
CA GLU A 49 -7.94 13.24 7.20
C GLU A 49 -9.10 13.93 7.93
N ASP A 50 -10.34 13.70 7.51
CA ASP A 50 -11.54 14.23 8.18
C ASP A 50 -11.63 13.73 9.63
N ILE A 51 -11.33 12.44 9.87
CA ILE A 51 -11.27 11.87 11.22
C ILE A 51 -10.19 12.57 12.05
N LYS A 52 -8.98 12.76 11.52
CA LYS A 52 -7.94 13.48 12.27
C LYS A 52 -8.40 14.88 12.65
N GLN A 53 -9.03 15.62 11.73
CA GLN A 53 -9.52 16.97 12.00
C GLN A 53 -10.62 17.04 13.07
N VAL A 54 -11.42 16.00 13.23
CA VAL A 54 -12.50 15.96 14.24
C VAL A 54 -11.98 15.57 15.63
N PHE A 55 -10.88 14.81 15.69
CA PHE A 55 -10.36 14.22 16.92
C PHE A 55 -9.00 14.81 17.37
N GLU A 56 -8.58 15.95 16.80
CA GLU A 56 -7.42 16.76 17.21
C GLU A 56 -7.88 18.09 17.83
#